data_AF-A0A8M1FHT4-F1
#
_entry.id   AF-A0A8M1FHT4-F1
#
_cell.length_a   1.000
_cell.length_b   1.000
_cell.length_c   1.000
_cell.angle_alpha   90.00
_cell.angle_beta   90.00
_cell.angle_gamma   90.00
#
_symmetry.space_group_name_H-M   'P 1'
#
loop_
_entity.id
_entity.type
_entity.pdbx_description
1 polymer ?
#
loop_
_entity_poly.entity_id
_entity_poly.type
_entity_poly.pdbx_seq_one_letter_code
_entity_poly.pdbx_strand_id
1 'polypeptide(L)'
;MNSGAGCSGGGGGGGGVGAAERSRRGSPREDGFAPSALGTREHWDAVYERELQTFQEYGDTGEIWFGEESMNRLIRWMQKRKIPLDASVLDIGTGNGVFLVELDL
;
A
#
# COMPACT_ATOMS: atom_id res chain seq x y z
N MET A 1 -64.12 -22.25 9.10
CA MET A 1 -65.10 -21.82 10.11
C MET A 1 -64.88 -20.34 10.39
N ASN A 2 -65.91 -19.53 10.13
CA ASN A 2 -65.96 -18.09 10.40
C ASN A 2 -66.30 -17.84 11.87
N SER A 3 -65.79 -16.74 12.46
CA SER A 3 -66.38 -15.87 13.51
C SER A 3 -65.24 -15.00 14.06
N GLY A 4 -65.35 -13.69 14.28
CA GLY A 4 -66.46 -12.74 14.25
C GLY A 4 -65.93 -11.33 14.49
N ALA A 5 -66.76 -10.34 14.19
CA ALA A 5 -66.46 -8.92 14.09
C ALA A 5 -66.23 -8.18 15.42
N GLY A 6 -65.62 -6.98 15.31
CA GLY A 6 -65.62 -5.95 16.33
C GLY A 6 -65.17 -4.60 15.77
N CYS A 7 -66.10 -3.83 15.19
CA CYS A 7 -65.93 -2.41 14.91
C CYS A 7 -66.37 -1.57 16.13
N SER A 8 -65.61 -0.53 16.48
CA SER A 8 -66.15 0.76 16.96
C SER A 8 -65.04 1.81 16.98
N GLY A 9 -65.31 2.97 16.38
CA GLY A 9 -64.36 4.06 16.18
C GLY A 9 -64.33 5.11 17.29
N GLY A 10 -63.48 6.11 17.08
CA GLY A 10 -63.38 7.35 17.86
C GLY A 10 -62.17 8.15 17.39
N GLY A 11 -62.39 9.34 16.84
CA GLY A 11 -61.42 10.10 16.05
C GLY A 11 -60.43 10.97 16.83
N GLY A 12 -59.67 11.77 16.07
CA GLY A 12 -58.98 12.95 16.60
C GLY A 12 -57.56 13.16 16.07
N GLY A 13 -57.45 13.91 14.97
CA GLY A 13 -56.54 15.06 14.84
C GLY A 13 -55.03 14.89 14.92
N GLY A 14 -54.35 15.33 13.85
CA GLY A 14 -53.22 16.24 14.02
C GLY A 14 -51.82 15.72 13.68
N GLY A 15 -51.35 16.09 12.48
CA GLY A 15 -50.04 16.74 12.28
C GLY A 15 -48.77 15.95 12.60
N GLY A 16 -47.95 15.72 11.56
CA GLY A 16 -46.55 15.34 11.77
C GLY A 16 -45.86 14.89 10.51
N VAL A 17 -45.29 15.86 9.78
CA VAL A 17 -44.33 15.62 8.70
C VAL A 17 -43.15 14.81 9.23
N GLY A 18 -42.91 13.63 8.66
CA GLY A 18 -41.74 12.81 8.94
C GLY A 18 -41.19 12.31 7.62
N ALA A 19 -40.24 13.05 7.06
CA ALA A 19 -39.51 12.66 5.87
C ALA A 19 -38.98 11.24 6.06
N ALA A 20 -39.37 10.33 5.16
CA ALA A 20 -38.79 9.00 5.10
C ALA A 20 -37.29 9.17 4.80
N GLU A 21 -36.46 9.09 5.83
CA GLU A 21 -35.03 8.90 5.70
C GLU A 21 -34.82 7.63 4.89
N ARG A 22 -34.57 7.82 3.60
CA ARG A 22 -34.01 6.81 2.72
C ARG A 22 -32.64 6.52 3.30
N SER A 23 -32.57 5.54 4.20
CA SER A 23 -31.32 5.05 4.78
C SER A 23 -30.41 4.72 3.60
N ARG A 24 -29.51 5.66 3.27
CA ARG A 24 -28.32 5.37 2.48
C ARG A 24 -27.54 4.45 3.40
N ARG A 25 -27.77 3.15 3.26
CA ARG A 25 -26.85 2.13 3.69
C ARG A 25 -25.53 2.51 3.01
N GLY A 26 -24.69 3.23 3.74
CA GLY A 26 -23.36 3.59 3.28
C GLY A 26 -22.71 2.28 2.89
N SER A 27 -22.31 2.16 1.63
CA SER A 27 -21.38 1.14 1.20
C SER A 27 -20.25 1.12 2.24
N PRO A 28 -19.82 -0.06 2.74
CA PRO A 28 -18.57 -0.11 3.49
C PRO A 28 -17.55 0.59 2.61
N ARG A 29 -16.92 1.65 3.13
CA ARG A 29 -15.71 2.15 2.48
C ARG A 29 -14.80 0.94 2.45
N GLU A 30 -14.24 0.61 1.28
CA GLU A 30 -13.24 -0.45 1.20
C GLU A 30 -12.19 -0.12 2.25
N ASP A 31 -12.22 -0.89 3.32
CA ASP A 31 -11.32 -0.76 4.45
C ASP A 31 -9.91 -0.94 3.86
N GLY A 32 -9.02 -0.01 4.19
CA GLY A 32 -7.72 0.13 3.54
C GLY A 32 -6.95 -1.18 3.45
N PHE A 33 -6.08 -1.26 2.44
CA PHE A 33 -5.22 -2.42 2.19
C PHE A 33 -4.66 -3.03 3.48
N ALA A 34 -4.75 -4.36 3.61
CA ALA A 34 -4.14 -5.07 4.71
C ALA A 34 -2.63 -4.77 4.77
N PRO A 35 -2.04 -4.64 5.97
CA PRO A 35 -0.62 -4.32 6.11
C PRO A 35 0.23 -5.39 5.41
N SER A 36 1.15 -4.93 4.57
CA SER A 36 2.05 -5.79 3.80
C SER A 36 3.21 -6.26 4.67
N ALA A 37 3.61 -7.53 4.51
CA ALA A 37 4.83 -8.07 5.12
C ALA A 37 6.08 -7.27 4.69
N LEU A 38 6.10 -6.73 3.47
CA LEU A 38 7.17 -5.87 2.95
C LEU A 38 7.33 -4.55 3.74
N GLY A 39 6.33 -4.16 4.54
CA GLY A 39 6.41 -2.99 5.42
C GLY A 39 6.95 -3.28 6.81
N THR A 40 7.30 -4.53 7.12
CA THR A 40 7.74 -4.95 8.46
C THR A 40 9.25 -5.12 8.51
N ARG A 41 9.87 -4.68 9.61
CA ARG A 41 11.32 -4.85 9.82
C ARG A 41 11.69 -6.33 9.87
N GLU A 42 10.86 -7.13 10.53
CA GLU A 42 11.08 -8.57 10.73
C GLU A 42 11.17 -9.32 9.40
N HIS A 43 10.41 -8.88 8.37
CA HIS A 43 10.55 -9.42 7.02
C HIS A 43 11.93 -9.13 6.42
N TRP A 44 12.41 -7.89 6.54
CA TRP A 44 13.70 -7.48 6.00
C TRP A 44 14.89 -8.07 6.75
N ASP A 45 14.79 -8.24 8.07
CA ASP A 45 15.80 -8.92 8.88
C ASP A 45 15.97 -10.38 8.41
N ALA A 46 14.87 -11.10 8.18
CA ALA A 46 14.90 -12.48 7.69
C ALA A 46 15.44 -12.58 6.25
N VAL A 47 15.11 -11.60 5.38
CA VAL A 47 15.68 -11.52 4.02
C VAL A 47 17.19 -11.31 4.08
N TYR A 48 17.65 -10.38 4.93
CA TYR A 48 19.06 -10.08 5.12
C TYR A 48 19.85 -11.30 5.62
N GLU A 49 19.35 -12.02 6.63
CA GLU A 49 20.00 -13.23 7.14
C GLU A 49 20.19 -14.30 6.06
N ARG A 50 19.16 -14.50 5.22
CA ARG A 50 19.20 -15.45 4.11
C ARG A 50 20.21 -15.03 3.03
N GLU A 51 20.21 -13.76 2.65
CA GLU A 51 21.15 -13.23 1.66
C GLU A 51 22.59 -13.33 2.18
N LEU A 52 22.83 -13.02 3.46
CA LEU A 52 24.13 -13.15 4.10
C LEU A 52 24.63 -14.60 4.09
N GLN A 53 23.77 -15.57 4.41
CA GLN A 53 24.10 -16.99 4.33
C GLN A 53 24.46 -17.39 2.89
N THR A 54 23.65 -16.96 1.93
CA THR A 54 23.87 -17.26 0.50
C THR A 54 25.21 -16.68 0.02
N PHE A 55 25.55 -15.46 0.44
CA PHE A 55 26.84 -14.84 0.15
C PHE A 55 28.00 -15.65 0.74
N GLN A 56 27.89 -16.12 1.98
CA GLN A 56 28.94 -16.92 2.62
C GLN A 56 29.14 -18.29 1.96
N GLU A 57 28.07 -18.91 1.48
CA GLU A 57 28.11 -20.25 0.88
C GLU A 57 28.50 -20.25 -0.60
N TYR A 58 28.01 -19.27 -1.37
CA TYR A 58 28.11 -19.26 -2.84
C TYR A 58 28.79 -17.99 -3.40
N GLY A 59 29.05 -16.98 -2.58
CA GLY A 59 29.57 -15.68 -3.03
C GLY A 59 28.54 -14.84 -3.78
N ASP A 60 27.26 -15.17 -3.69
CA ASP A 60 26.18 -14.43 -4.34
C ASP A 60 25.91 -13.10 -3.61
N THR A 61 26.00 -11.98 -4.33
CA THR A 61 25.87 -10.62 -3.79
C THR A 61 24.41 -10.18 -3.58
N GLY A 62 23.46 -11.07 -3.89
CA GLY A 62 22.03 -10.86 -3.64
C GLY A 62 21.28 -10.29 -4.85
N GLU A 63 19.98 -10.11 -4.68
CA GLU A 63 19.08 -9.74 -5.76
C GLU A 63 19.01 -8.21 -5.99
N ILE A 64 19.04 -7.80 -7.27
CA ILE A 64 18.74 -6.43 -7.65
C ILE A 64 17.21 -6.27 -7.78
N TRP A 65 16.59 -5.85 -6.68
CA TRP A 65 15.13 -5.76 -6.53
C TRP A 65 14.39 -4.93 -7.59
N PHE A 66 15.00 -3.85 -8.09
CA PHE A 66 14.41 -3.00 -9.14
C PHE A 66 14.93 -3.32 -10.55
N GLY A 67 15.84 -4.29 -10.68
CA GLY A 67 16.49 -4.67 -11.93
C GLY A 67 17.45 -3.62 -12.48
N GLU A 68 18.43 -4.08 -13.26
CA GLU A 68 19.44 -3.22 -13.90
C GLU A 68 18.83 -2.21 -14.88
N GLU A 69 17.68 -2.52 -15.48
CA GLU A 69 17.01 -1.62 -16.43
C GLU A 69 16.53 -0.33 -15.76
N SER A 70 15.96 -0.44 -14.55
CA SER A 70 15.49 0.71 -13.78
C SER A 70 16.64 1.62 -13.38
N MET A 71 17.75 1.03 -12.92
CA MET A 71 19.00 1.74 -12.62
C MET A 71 19.52 2.48 -13.86
N ASN A 72 19.68 1.78 -14.99
CA ASN A 72 20.16 2.36 -16.24
C ASN A 72 19.28 3.51 -16.72
N ARG A 73 17.96 3.41 -16.55
CA ARG A 73 17.04 4.50 -16.88
C ARG A 73 17.27 5.73 -15.99
N LEU A 74 17.52 5.54 -14.70
CA LEU A 74 17.78 6.62 -13.76
C LEU A 74 19.13 7.30 -14.07
N ILE A 75 20.19 6.53 -14.29
CA ILE A 75 21.52 7.04 -14.68
C ILE A 75 21.41 7.90 -15.96
N ARG A 76 20.75 7.38 -17.01
CA ARG A 76 20.52 8.14 -18.26
C ARG A 76 19.76 9.44 -18.02
N TRP A 77 18.78 9.43 -17.10
CA TRP A 77 18.03 10.63 -16.75
C TRP A 77 18.93 11.66 -16.04
N MET A 78 19.78 11.23 -15.10
CA MET A 78 20.73 12.11 -14.40
C MET A 78 21.74 12.74 -15.37
N GLN A 79 22.31 11.95 -16.27
CA GLN A 79 23.23 12.41 -17.32
C GLN A 79 22.57 13.49 -18.19
N LYS A 80 21.31 13.27 -18.61
CA LYS A 80 20.55 14.25 -19.41
C LYS A 80 20.28 15.54 -18.63
N ARG A 81 20.09 15.45 -17.31
CA ARG A 81 19.89 16.59 -16.42
C ARG A 81 21.17 17.34 -16.09
N LYS A 82 22.35 16.78 -16.43
CA LYS A 82 23.66 17.33 -16.10
C LYS A 82 23.79 17.61 -14.60
N ILE A 83 23.39 16.64 -13.78
CA ILE A 83 23.56 16.72 -12.33
C ILE A 83 25.07 16.85 -12.05
N PRO A 84 25.50 17.83 -11.25
CA PRO A 84 26.90 17.99 -10.87
C PRO A 84 27.45 16.72 -10.20
N LEU A 85 28.73 16.41 -10.44
CA LEU A 85 29.38 15.23 -9.84
C LEU A 85 29.57 15.36 -8.32
N ASP A 86 29.54 16.59 -7.80
CA ASP A 86 29.60 16.90 -6.37
C ASP A 86 28.21 16.97 -5.70
N ALA A 87 27.14 16.64 -6.45
CA ALA A 87 25.80 16.61 -5.91
C ALA A 87 25.64 15.47 -4.89
N SER A 88 25.02 15.76 -3.75
CA SER A 88 24.68 14.72 -2.77
C SER A 88 23.49 13.89 -3.26
N VAL A 89 23.63 12.56 -3.22
CA VAL A 89 22.60 11.60 -3.60
C VAL A 89 22.15 10.82 -2.36
N LEU A 90 20.83 10.65 -2.20
CA LEU A 90 20.23 9.79 -1.19
C LEU A 90 19.45 8.68 -1.90
N ASP A 91 19.84 7.43 -1.67
CA ASP A 91 19.11 6.25 -2.12
C ASP A 91 18.31 5.65 -0.96
N ILE A 92 17.00 5.47 -1.15
CA ILE A 92 16.08 5.00 -0.10
C ILE A 92 15.62 3.60 -0.49
N GLY A 93 15.88 2.62 0.38
CA GLY A 93 15.63 1.21 0.05
C GLY A 93 16.66 0.64 -0.92
N THR A 94 17.93 1.02 -0.74
CA THR A 94 19.07 0.68 -1.60
C THR A 94 19.39 -0.81 -1.68
N GLY A 95 18.79 -1.65 -0.81
CA GLY A 95 19.09 -3.07 -0.73
C GLY A 95 20.58 -3.30 -0.47
N ASN A 96 21.25 -4.01 -1.38
CA ASN A 96 22.70 -4.28 -1.33
C ASN A 96 23.58 -3.09 -1.73
N GLY A 97 23.02 -1.94 -2.13
CA GLY A 97 23.78 -0.73 -2.44
C GLY A 97 24.34 -0.66 -3.86
N VAL A 98 24.02 -1.61 -4.75
CA VAL A 98 24.60 -1.68 -6.11
C VAL A 98 24.41 -0.40 -6.90
N PHE A 99 23.28 0.28 -6.71
CA PHE A 99 22.98 1.53 -7.41
C PHE A 99 23.99 2.64 -7.08
N LEU A 100 24.39 2.76 -5.81
CA LEU A 100 25.36 3.76 -5.39
C LEU A 100 26.78 3.40 -5.85
N VAL A 101 27.12 2.11 -5.90
CA VAL A 101 28.41 1.65 -6.46
C VAL A 101 28.52 1.99 -7.95
N GLU A 102 27.45 1.79 -8.70
CA GLU A 102 27.40 2.10 -10.15
C GLU A 102 27.41 3.61 -10.45
N LEU A 103 27.10 4.46 -9.46
CA LEU A 103 27.26 5.92 -9.60
C LEU A 103 28.68 6.42 -9.33
N ASP A 104 29.49 5.65 -8.60
CA ASP A 104 30.86 6.02 -8.19
C ASP A 104 31.93 5.54 -9.20
N LEU A 105 31.55 4.71 -10.19
CA LEU A 105 32.38 4.23 -11.30
C LEU A 105 32.21 5.04 -12.58
#